data_AF-A0A645D476-F1
#
_entry.id   AF-A0A645D476-F1
#
_cell.length_a   1.000
_cell.length_b   1.000
_cell.length_c   1.000
_cell.angle_alpha   90.00
_cell.angle_beta   90.00
_cell.angle_gamma   90.00
#
_symmetry.space_group_name_H-M   'P 1'
#
loop_
_entity.id
_entity.type
_entity.pdbx_description
1 polymer ?
#
loop_
_entity_poly.entity_id
_entity_poly.type
_entity_poly.pdbx_seq_one_letter_code
_entity_poly.pdbx_strand_id
1 'polypeptide(L)' 'MHDTYATSVEAALMIIDDLSDKGYAFVTVEELMEARGKELKAGKKYFYARP' A
#
# COMPACT_ATOMS: atom_id res chain seq x y z
N MET A 1 4.64 -4.86 6.12
CA MET A 1 6.00 -5.44 6.13
C MET A 1 6.85 -4.63 7.10
N HIS A 2 7.96 -5.19 7.59
CA HIS A 2 8.93 -4.48 8.42
C HIS A 2 10.28 -4.45 7.69
N ASP A 3 10.78 -3.26 7.37
CA ASP A 3 12.02 -3.00 6.63
C ASP A 3 13.29 -3.41 7.39
N THR A 4 13.20 -3.61 8.70
CA THR A 4 14.35 -3.96 9.56
C THR A 4 14.90 -5.37 9.29
N TYR A 5 14.14 -6.25 8.64
CA TYR A 5 14.56 -7.62 8.36
C TYR A 5 15.00 -7.77 6.90
N ALA A 6 16.19 -8.33 6.67
CA ALA A 6 16.71 -8.57 5.32
C ALA A 6 15.77 -9.45 4.47
N THR A 7 15.12 -10.44 5.10
CA THR A 7 14.12 -11.30 4.45
C THR A 7 12.90 -10.54 3.95
N SER A 8 12.54 -9.40 4.58
CA SER A 8 11.47 -8.54 4.08
C SER A 8 11.86 -7.81 2.80
N VAL A 9 13.13 -7.45 2.63
CA VAL A 9 13.57 -6.73 1.43
C VAL A 9 13.46 -7.63 0.20
N GLU A 10 13.97 -8.86 0.31
CA GLU A 10 13.88 -9.86 -0.75
C GLU A 10 12.42 -10.17 -1.08
N ALA A 11 11.58 -10.38 -0.06
CA ALA A 11 10.15 -10.63 -0.25
C ALA A 11 9.43 -9.44 -0.90
N ALA A 12 9.79 -8.21 -0.56
CA ALA A 12 9.15 -7.02 -1.12
C ALA A 12 9.37 -6.94 -2.64
N LEU A 13 10.60 -7.21 -3.11
CA LEU A 13 10.92 -7.22 -4.53
C LEU A 13 10.11 -8.29 -5.28
N MET A 14 10.04 -9.52 -4.75
CA MET A 14 9.24 -10.59 -5.37
C MET A 14 7.74 -10.26 -5.43
N ILE A 15 7.21 -9.61 -4.38
CA ILE A 15 5.80 -9.21 -4.31
C ILE A 15 5.49 -8.08 -5.30
N ILE A 16 6.44 -7.17 -5.52
CA ILE A 16 6.26 -6.09 -6.50
C ILE A 16 6.03 -6.65 -7.89
N ASP A 17 6.86 -7.60 -8.31
CA ASP A 17 6.73 -8.24 -9.63
C ASP A 17 5.37 -8.96 -9.76
N ASP A 18 5.04 -9.85 -8.81
CA ASP A 18 3.79 -10.64 -8.83
C ASP A 18 2.51 -9.78 -8.80
N LEU A 19 2.50 -8.69 -8.01
CA LEU A 19 1.34 -7.81 -7.95
C LEU A 19 1.23 -6.90 -9.19
N SER A 20 2.36 -6.47 -9.75
CA SER A 20 2.37 -5.69 -10.98
C SER A 20 1.82 -6.51 -12.15
N ASP A 21 2.22 -7.79 -12.26
CA ASP A 21 1.70 -8.72 -13.26
C ASP A 21 0.19 -8.97 -13.13
N LYS A 22 -0.35 -8.87 -11.92
CA LYS A 22 -1.79 -8.95 -11.64
C LYS A 22 -2.54 -7.64 -11.90
N GLY A 23 -1.85 -6.58 -12.31
CA GLY A 23 -2.44 -5.28 -12.63
C GLY A 23 -2.69 -4.39 -11.40
N TYR A 24 -2.05 -4.66 -10.26
CA TYR A 24 -2.09 -3.77 -9.12
C TYR A 24 -1.10 -2.60 -9.31
N ALA A 25 -1.49 -1.42 -8.82
CA ALA A 25 -0.61 -0.26 -8.73
C ALA A 25 -0.14 -0.08 -7.29
N PHE A 26 1.15 0.15 -7.10
CA PHE A 26 1.73 0.53 -5.82
C PHE A 26 1.62 2.04 -5.65
N VAL A 27 0.96 2.46 -4.56
CA VAL A 27 0.67 3.85 -4.25
C VAL A 27 0.94 4.13 -2.78
N THR A 28 1.13 5.40 -2.45
CA THR A 28 1.16 5.88 -1.06
C THR A 28 -0.23 5.77 -0.42
N VAL A 29 -0.30 5.93 0.91
CA VAL A 29 -1.59 5.89 1.63
C VAL A 29 -2.45 7.08 1.24
N GLU A 30 -1.84 8.23 1.01
CA GLU A 30 -2.46 9.47 0.57
C GLU A 30 -3.11 9.30 -0.82
N GLU A 31 -2.33 8.83 -1.80
CA GLU A 31 -2.83 8.56 -3.16
C GLU A 31 -3.92 7.47 -3.17
N LEU A 32 -3.79 6.44 -2.32
CA LEU A 32 -4.82 5.41 -2.18
C LEU A 32 -6.15 6.01 -1.70
N MET A 33 -6.10 6.90 -0.71
CA MET A 33 -7.31 7.53 -0.17
C MET A 33 -7.92 8.51 -1.18
N GLU A 34 -7.10 9.28 -1.87
CA GLU A 34 -7.52 10.18 -2.95
C GLU A 34 -8.18 9.41 -4.10
N ALA A 35 -7.56 8.33 -4.59
CA ALA A 35 -8.12 7.46 -5.63
C ALA A 35 -9.45 6.80 -5.24
N ARG A 36 -9.75 6.73 -3.93
CA ARG A 36 -11.03 6.23 -3.37
C ARG A 36 -11.98 7.35 -2.95
N GLY A 37 -11.66 8.61 -3.22
CA GLY A 37 -12.48 9.76 -2.87
C GLY A 37 -12.60 10.02 -1.36
N LYS A 38 -11.62 9.57 -0.57
CA LYS A 38 -11.60 9.72 0.89
C LYS A 38 -10.60 10.78 1.30
N GLU A 39 -11.09 11.82 1.97
CA GLU A 39 -10.25 12.85 2.56
C GLU A 39 -9.71 12.36 3.92
N LEU A 40 -8.39 12.35 4.09
CA LEU A 40 -7.74 12.05 5.36
C LEU A 40 -7.98 13.21 6.35
N LYS A 41 -8.53 12.88 7.52
CA LYS A 41 -8.84 13.85 8.59
C LYS A 41 -8.01 13.58 9.84
N ALA A 42 -7.44 14.64 10.41
CA ALA A 42 -6.69 14.58 11.65
C ALA A 42 -7.54 13.95 12.77
N GLY A 43 -6.93 13.03 13.53
CA GLY A 43 -7.59 12.34 14.63
C GLY A 43 -8.52 11.17 14.23
N LYS A 44 -8.77 10.94 12.93
CA LYS A 44 -9.49 9.73 12.48
C LYS A 44 -8.53 8.57 12.22
N LYS A 45 -8.95 7.36 12.60
CA LYS A 45 -8.23 6.11 12.33
C LYS A 45 -8.74 5.49 11.03
N TYR A 46 -7.82 5.03 10.20
CA TYR A 46 -8.12 4.35 8.94
C TYR A 46 -7.44 2.99 8.96
N PHE A 47 -8.19 1.94 8.59
CA PHE A 47 -7.70 0.56 8.57
C PHE A 47 -7.70 -0.03 7.15
N TYR A 48 -8.54 0.49 6.26
CA TYR A 48 -8.66 0.05 4.88
C TYR A 48 -9.30 1.14 4.01
N ALA A 49 -9.02 1.11 2.71
CA ALA A 49 -9.62 1.98 1.70
C ALA A 49 -10.45 1.14 0.71
N ARG A 50 -11.45 0.41 1.23
CA ARG A 50 -12.42 -0.32 0.39
C ARG A 50 -13.21 0.67 -0.47
N PRO A 51 -13.64 0.25 -1.68
CA PRO A 51 -14.59 1.00 -2.49
C PRO A 51 -15.82 1.42 -1.68
#